data_AF-A0A7C3THT9-F1
#
_entry.id   AF-A0A7C3THT9-F1
#
_cell.length_a   1.000
_cell.length_b   1.000
_cell.length_c   1.000
_cell.angle_alpha   90.00
_cell.angle_beta   90.00
_cell.angle_gamma   90.00
#
_symmetry.space_group_name_H-M   'P 1'
#
loop_
_entity.id
_entity.type
_entity.pdbx_description
1 polymer ?
#
loop_
_entity_poly.entity_id
_entity_poly.type
_entity_poly.pdbx_seq_one_letter_code
_entity_poly.pdbx_strand_id
1 'polypeptide(L)' 'MADLDDLKEHAKYCRYILYKIDEVANGFRVRVKAGSYGFDGIVKKEDFDAILAWLEQIDAKMVKGSVSDDVFFV' A
#
# COMPACT_ATOMS: atom_id res chain seq x y z
N MET A 1 -6.78 -11.66 -7.39
CA MET A 1 -6.41 -10.59 -6.44
C MET A 1 -4.90 -10.64 -6.32
N ALA A 2 -4.26 -9.48 -6.37
CA ALA A 2 -2.83 -9.33 -6.24
C ALA A 2 -2.33 -9.70 -4.83
N ASP A 3 -1.38 -10.61 -4.70
CA ASP A 3 -0.70 -10.81 -3.42
C ASP A 3 0.32 -9.67 -3.18
N LEU A 4 0.67 -9.44 -1.91
CA LEU A 4 1.65 -8.41 -1.54
C LEU A 4 3.01 -8.63 -2.22
N ASP A 5 3.36 -9.88 -2.52
CA ASP A 5 4.60 -10.24 -3.20
C ASP A 5 4.61 -9.79 -4.67
N ASP A 6 3.50 -9.95 -5.40
CA ASP A 6 3.35 -9.43 -6.76
C ASP A 6 3.44 -7.89 -6.79
N LEU A 7 2.83 -7.23 -5.81
CA LEU A 7 2.95 -5.78 -5.66
C LEU A 7 4.41 -5.38 -5.41
N LYS A 8 5.14 -6.12 -4.57
CA LYS A 8 6.56 -5.85 -4.28
C LYS A 8 7.44 -5.98 -5.52
N GLU A 9 7.21 -7.00 -6.33
CA GLU A 9 7.89 -7.18 -7.61
C GLU A 9 7.54 -6.05 -8.59
N HIS A 10 6.25 -5.69 -8.71
CA HIS A 10 5.79 -4.64 -9.61
C HIS A 10 6.25 -3.23 -9.20
N ALA A 11 6.29 -2.95 -7.90
CA ALA A 11 6.71 -1.66 -7.34
C ALA A 11 8.14 -1.30 -7.74
N LYS A 12 9.04 -2.27 -7.91
CA LYS A 12 10.42 -2.05 -8.38
C LYS A 12 10.49 -1.35 -9.75
N TYR A 13 9.48 -1.54 -10.58
CA TYR A 13 9.40 -0.96 -11.92
C TYR A 13 8.56 0.32 -11.97
N CYS A 14 7.96 0.72 -10.85
CA CYS A 14 7.07 1.88 -10.77
C CYS A 14 7.81 3.09 -10.21
N ARG A 15 7.71 4.21 -10.93
CA ARG A 15 8.33 5.49 -10.53
C ARG A 15 7.52 6.25 -9.49
N TYR A 16 6.23 5.96 -9.39
CA TYR A 16 5.29 6.58 -8.47
C TYR A 16 4.47 5.52 -7.77
N ILE A 17 4.65 5.43 -6.46
CA ILE A 17 3.91 4.52 -5.59
C ILE A 17 3.20 5.36 -4.54
N LEU A 18 1.90 5.13 -4.41
CA LEU A 18 1.05 5.77 -3.42
C LEU A 18 0.61 4.72 -2.40
N TYR A 19 0.53 5.10 -1.13
CA TYR A 19 -0.06 4.23 -0.14
C TYR A 19 -0.95 4.99 0.83
N LYS A 20 -1.89 4.27 1.43
CA LYS A 20 -2.76 4.74 2.49
C LYS A 20 -2.90 3.65 3.55
N ILE A 21 -2.91 4.09 4.80
CA ILE A 21 -3.05 3.24 5.97
C ILE A 21 -4.25 3.77 6.75
N ASP A 22 -5.19 2.88 7.03
CA ASP A 22 -6.33 3.17 7.89
C ASP A 22 -6.31 2.17 9.06
N GLU A 23 -6.44 2.67 10.29
CA GLU A 23 -6.57 1.80 11.47
C GLU A 23 -7.96 1.16 11.49
N VAL A 24 -8.02 -0.16 11.70
CA VAL A 24 -9.25 -0.94 11.76
C VAL A 24 -9.24 -1.83 13.00
N ALA A 25 -10.40 -2.35 13.41
CA ALA A 25 -10.53 -3.14 14.64
C ALA A 25 -9.55 -4.34 14.74
N ASN A 26 -9.16 -4.92 13.60
CA ASN A 26 -8.30 -6.10 13.51
C ASN A 26 -6.85 -5.80 13.05
N GLY A 27 -6.43 -4.52 13.04
CA GLY A 27 -5.09 -4.13 12.62
C GLY A 27 -5.08 -2.87 11.75
N PHE A 28 -4.33 -2.90 10.66
CA PHE A 28 -4.19 -1.77 9.74
C PHE A 28 -4.58 -2.19 8.34
N ARG A 29 -5.56 -1.51 7.74
CA ARG A 29 -5.86 -1.67 6.32
C ARG A 29 -4.83 -0.89 5.53
N VAL A 30 -4.02 -1.59 4.76
CA VAL A 30 -2.98 -1.02 3.90
C VAL A 30 -3.45 -1.10 2.46
N ARG A 31 -3.52 0.07 1.82
CA ARG A 31 -3.80 0.22 0.39
C ARG A 31 -2.57 0.77 -0.28
N VAL A 32 -2.14 0.15 -1.38
CA VAL A 32 -0.97 0.58 -2.14
C VAL A 32 -1.32 0.60 -3.61
N LYS A 33 -0.95 1.66 -4.31
CA LYS A 33 -1.00 1.74 -5.78
C LYS A 33 0.39 1.91 -6.34
N ALA A 34 0.77 1.01 -7.23
CA ALA A 34 1.98 1.09 -8.03
C ALA A 34 1.56 1.03 -9.51
N GLY A 35 1.57 2.16 -10.21
CA GLY A 35 1.11 2.22 -11.61
C GLY A 35 -0.36 1.84 -11.76
N SER A 36 -0.65 0.82 -12.58
CA SER A 36 -1.98 0.24 -12.77
C SER A 36 -2.30 -0.89 -11.79
N TYR A 37 -1.38 -1.19 -10.87
CA TYR A 37 -1.53 -2.28 -9.92
C TYR A 37 -1.90 -1.73 -8.53
N GLY A 38 -2.99 -2.25 -7.98
CA GLY A 38 -3.51 -1.89 -6.66
C GLY A 38 -3.50 -3.08 -5.72
N PHE A 39 -3.09 -2.85 -4.48
CA PHE A 39 -3.19 -3.79 -3.38
C PHE A 39 -4.09 -3.20 -2.29
N ASP A 40 -4.94 -4.04 -1.70
CA ASP A 40 -5.77 -3.73 -0.55
C ASP A 40 -5.79 -4.94 0.38
N GLY A 41 -5.25 -4.78 1.58
CA GLY A 41 -5.20 -5.86 2.55
C GLY A 41 -5.23 -5.35 3.98
N ILE A 42 -5.70 -6.20 4.89
CA ILE A 42 -5.60 -5.95 6.33
C ILE A 42 -4.33 -6.64 6.81
N VAL A 43 -3.50 -5.87 7.49
CA VAL A 43 -2.21 -6.28 8.02
C VAL A 43 -2.28 -6.21 9.53
N LYS A 44 -1.75 -7.24 10.20
CA LYS A 44 -1.69 -7.24 11.66
C LYS A 44 -0.66 -6.22 12.15
N LYS A 45 -0.80 -5.81 13.41
CA LYS A 45 0.14 -4.88 14.05
C LYS A 45 1.57 -5.42 14.12
N GLU A 46 1.74 -6.74 14.24
CA GLU A 46 3.06 -7.39 14.26
C GLU A 46 3.83 -7.26 12.93
N ASP A 47 3.12 -7.27 11.80
CA ASP A 47 3.69 -7.14 10.45
C ASP A 47 3.72 -5.68 9.95
N PHE A 48 3.07 -4.76 10.67
CA PHE A 48 2.88 -3.39 10.25
C PHE A 48 4.19 -2.64 10.06
N ASP A 49 5.10 -2.73 11.02
CA ASP A 49 6.43 -2.11 10.95
C ASP A 49 7.22 -2.59 9.73
N ALA A 50 7.11 -3.88 9.38
CA ALA A 50 7.79 -4.44 8.21
C ALA A 50 7.24 -3.88 6.90
N ILE A 51 5.91 -3.69 6.81
CA ILE A 51 5.29 -3.07 5.64
C ILE A 51 5.64 -1.59 5.54
N LEU A 52 5.64 -0.86 6.67
CA LEU A 52 5.98 0.55 6.68
C LEU A 52 7.43 0.77 6.24
N ALA A 53 8.37 -0.01 6.78
CA ALA A 53 9.78 0.06 6.38
C ALA A 53 9.98 -0.22 4.88
N TRP A 54 9.25 -1.20 4.33
CA TRP A 54 9.28 -1.48 2.89
C TRP A 54 8.73 -0.30 2.06
N LEU A 55 7.63 0.31 2.47
CA LEU A 55 7.05 1.49 1.80
C LEU A 55 7.99 2.70 1.83
N GLU A 56 8.74 2.88 2.91
CA GLU A 56 9.76 3.93 3.01
C GLU A 56 10.97 3.64 2.10
N GLN A 57 11.42 2.38 2.01
CA GLN A 57 12.54 1.99 1.14
C GLN A 57 12.28 2.27 -0.35
N ILE A 58 11.02 2.16 -0.78
CA ILE A 58 10.61 2.38 -2.19
C ILE A 58 10.17 3.84 -2.44
N ASP A 59 10.42 4.75 -1.50
CA ASP A 59 10.01 6.17 -1.55
C ASP A 59 8.50 6.36 -1.82
N ALA A 60 7.67 5.42 -1.34
CA ALA A 60 6.22 5.51 -1.54
C ALA A 60 5.67 6.75 -0.84
N LYS A 61 4.73 7.45 -1.49
CA LYS A 61 4.12 8.65 -0.93
C LYS A 61 2.85 8.30 -0.16
N MET A 62 2.84 8.68 1.12
CA MET A 62 1.66 8.54 1.97
C MET A 62 0.58 9.52 1.54
N VAL A 63 -0.62 9.01 1.34
CA VAL A 63 -1.82 9.81 1.05
C VAL A 63 -2.47 10.23 2.37
N LYS A 64 -2.18 11.46 2.81
CA LYS A 64 -2.75 12.06 4.03
C LYS A 64 -4.10 12.73 3.71
N GLY A 65 -5.15 11.94 3.54
CA GLY A 65 -6.51 12.48 3.32
C GLY A 65 -7.59 11.45 3.00
N SER A 66 -8.84 11.93 2.96
CA SER A 66 -10.01 11.18 2.46
C SER A 66 -9.97 11.18 0.93
N VAL A 67 -9.06 10.41 0.36
CA VAL A 67 -8.94 10.25 -1.09
C VAL A 67 -9.87 9.13 -1.54
N SER A 68 -10.64 9.38 -2.61
CA SER A 68 -11.57 8.42 -3.21
C SER A 68 -10.83 7.15 -3.65
N ASP A 69 -11.48 6.00 -3.53
CA ASP A 69 -10.93 4.71 -3.95
C ASP A 69 -10.53 4.69 -5.44
N ASP A 70 -11.09 5.56 -6.28
CA ASP A 70 -10.68 5.77 -7.69
C ASP A 70 -9.18 6.08 -7.83
N VAL A 71 -8.58 6.77 -6.85
CA VAL A 71 -7.15 7.08 -6.90
C VAL A 71 -6.32 5.80 -6.80
N PHE A 72 -6.82 4.75 -6.15
CA PHE A 72 -6.15 3.47 -5.98
C PHE A 72 -6.47 2.45 -7.08
N PHE A 73 -7.63 2.51 -7.74
CA PHE A 73 -8.13 1.42 -8.61
C PHE A 73 -8.59 1.79 -10.04
N VAL A 74 -8.23 2.95 -10.59
CA VAL A 74 -8.38 3.23 -12.05
C VAL A 74 -7.68 2.17 -12.91
#